data_AF-A0AA38HT50-F1
#
_entry.id   AF-A0AA38HT50-F1
#
_cell.length_a   1.000
_cell.length_b   1.000
_cell.length_c   1.000
_cell.angle_alpha   90.00
_cell.angle_beta   90.00
_cell.angle_gamma   90.00
#
_symmetry.space_group_name_H-M   'P 1'
#
loop_
_entity.id
_entity.type
_entity.pdbx_description
1 polymer ?
#
loop_
_entity_poly.entity_id
_entity_poly.type
_entity_poly.pdbx_seq_one_letter_code
_entity_poly.pdbx_strand_id
1 'polypeptide(L)'
;MSYRVEWTAFLRERYEREELHFKVFDNYIPDYKKTLLTTKFYSKYENQNTGCEADPTVMQNIQRVKYDTPREKYAWPITENQCYGWFPEPLVSLDRNDTRFHHPKKSTDFVKHELRLQMDESTFPKVKFTGIPFKVQ
;
A
#
# COMPACT_ATOMS: atom_id res chain seq x y z
N MET A 1 -33.32 4.29 58.30
CA MET A 1 -32.92 3.77 56.98
C MET A 1 -32.52 4.93 56.09
N SER A 2 -31.21 5.16 55.93
CA SER A 2 -30.67 6.19 55.03
C SER A 2 -30.43 5.53 53.68
N TYR A 3 -31.26 5.86 52.69
CA TYR A 3 -31.05 5.42 51.31
C TYR A 3 -29.87 6.21 50.75
N ARG A 4 -28.71 5.55 50.66
CA ARG A 4 -27.50 6.11 50.07
C ARG A 4 -27.79 6.45 48.61
N VAL A 5 -27.48 7.69 48.23
CA VAL A 5 -27.72 8.25 46.91
C VAL A 5 -26.71 7.67 45.91
N GLU A 6 -26.88 6.39 45.55
CA GLU A 6 -26.08 5.65 44.55
C GLU A 6 -26.02 6.41 43.20
N TRP A 7 -27.10 7.13 42.88
CA TRP A 7 -27.22 7.97 41.68
C TRP A 7 -26.12 9.01 41.54
N THR A 8 -25.57 9.55 42.64
CA THR A 8 -24.53 10.59 42.59
C THR A 8 -23.15 10.06 42.23
N ALA A 9 -22.88 8.78 42.48
CA ALA A 9 -21.61 8.15 42.08
C ALA A 9 -21.68 7.77 40.59
N PHE A 10 -22.78 7.13 40.19
CA PHE A 10 -23.02 6.73 38.79
C PHE A 10 -23.06 7.93 37.83
N LEU A 11 -23.79 9.00 38.17
CA LEU A 11 -23.88 10.18 37.32
C LEU A 11 -22.54 10.90 37.19
N ARG A 12 -21.72 10.86 38.23
CA ARG A 12 -20.38 11.45 38.23
C ARG A 12 -19.42 10.66 37.36
N GLU A 13 -19.38 9.33 37.52
CA GLU A 13 -18.58 8.46 36.65
C GLU A 13 -18.95 8.66 35.18
N ARG A 14 -20.26 8.73 34.89
CA ARG A 14 -20.74 8.99 33.53
C ARG A 14 -20.27 10.34 33.01
N TYR A 15 -20.38 11.40 33.82
CA TYR A 15 -19.93 12.74 33.44
C TYR A 15 -18.42 12.79 33.19
N GLU A 16 -17.61 12.17 34.05
CA GLU A 16 -16.16 12.07 33.90
C GLU A 16 -15.78 11.31 32.62
N ARG A 17 -16.48 10.21 32.30
CA ARG A 17 -16.29 9.49 31.04
C ARG A 17 -16.72 10.30 29.82
N GLU A 18 -17.84 11.02 29.91
CA GLU A 18 -18.28 11.93 28.86
C GLU A 18 -17.26 13.05 28.65
N GLU A 19 -16.72 13.68 29.70
CA GLU A 19 -15.67 14.70 29.60
C GLU A 19 -14.36 14.16 28.99
N LEU A 20 -13.95 12.95 29.37
CA LEU A 20 -12.75 12.29 28.83
C LEU A 20 -12.87 11.95 27.33
N HIS A 21 -14.04 11.52 26.89
CA HIS A 21 -14.24 10.97 25.54
C HIS A 21 -14.95 11.91 24.57
N PHE A 22 -15.74 12.87 25.05
CA PHE A 22 -16.45 13.83 24.22
C PHE A 22 -15.53 14.99 23.86
N LYS A 23 -14.82 14.82 22.74
CA LYS A 23 -14.01 15.90 22.15
C LYS A 23 -14.84 16.66 21.14
N VAL A 24 -15.23 17.89 21.49
CA VAL A 24 -15.77 18.86 20.54
C VAL A 24 -14.59 19.43 19.77
N PHE A 25 -14.61 19.30 18.44
CA PHE A 25 -13.62 19.91 17.58
C PHE A 25 -14.20 21.23 17.05
N ASP A 26 -13.73 22.35 17.58
CA ASP A 26 -14.16 23.68 17.13
C ASP A 26 -13.56 24.06 15.77
N ASN A 27 -12.39 23.47 15.45
CA ASN A 27 -11.65 23.74 14.23
C ASN A 27 -11.65 22.50 13.33
N TYR A 28 -11.94 22.71 12.04
CA TYR A 28 -11.85 21.66 11.04
C TYR A 28 -10.39 21.27 10.79
N ILE A 29 -10.06 20.01 11.04
CA ILE A 29 -8.77 19.42 10.67
C ILE A 29 -9.00 18.55 9.42
N PRO A 30 -8.43 18.91 8.27
CA PRO A 30 -8.58 18.12 7.05
C PRO A 30 -7.93 16.73 7.20
N ASP A 31 -8.66 15.69 6.80
CA ASP A 31 -8.13 14.33 6.72
C ASP A 31 -7.50 14.09 5.34
N TYR A 32 -6.18 14.20 5.28
CA TYR A 32 -5.38 14.01 4.07
C TYR A 32 -5.23 12.54 3.64
N LYS A 33 -5.66 11.57 4.46
CA LYS A 33 -5.54 10.14 4.12
C LYS A 33 -6.70 9.64 3.27
N LYS A 34 -7.81 10.40 3.22
CA LYS A 34 -8.96 10.02 2.40
C LYS A 34 -8.61 10.12 0.93
N THR A 35 -8.94 9.07 0.18
CA THR A 35 -8.92 9.11 -1.28
C THR A 35 -9.84 10.24 -1.72
N LEU A 36 -9.30 11.21 -2.45
CA LEU A 36 -10.08 12.25 -3.11
C LEU A 36 -10.91 11.59 -4.21
N LEU A 37 -12.08 11.07 -3.84
CA LEU A 37 -13.06 10.60 -4.81
C LEU A 37 -13.75 11.84 -5.36
N THR A 38 -13.72 12.04 -6.67
CA THR A 38 -14.53 13.09 -7.29
C THR A 38 -15.99 12.76 -7.00
N THR A 39 -16.79 13.77 -6.65
CA THR A 39 -18.19 13.58 -6.26
C THR A 39 -18.98 12.90 -7.38
N LYS A 40 -18.57 13.13 -8.64
CA LYS A 40 -19.12 12.52 -9.84
C LYS A 40 -17.98 12.12 -10.78
N PHE A 41 -18.02 10.88 -11.28
CA PHE A 41 -17.12 10.45 -12.35
C PHE A 41 -17.43 11.24 -13.63
N TYR A 42 -16.41 11.76 -14.33
CA TYR A 42 -16.52 12.49 -15.59
C TYR A 42 -17.27 13.85 -15.56
N SER A 43 -17.46 14.46 -14.39
CA SER A 43 -18.04 15.81 -14.32
C SER A 43 -17.13 16.85 -14.98
N LYS A 44 -17.56 17.40 -16.13
CA LYS A 44 -16.86 18.52 -16.79
C LYS A 44 -16.82 19.78 -15.93
N TYR A 45 -17.83 19.96 -15.05
CA TYR A 45 -18.03 21.17 -14.27
C TYR A 45 -17.17 21.23 -13.00
N GLU A 46 -16.72 20.10 -12.45
CA GLU A 46 -15.84 20.13 -11.26
C GLU A 46 -14.43 20.66 -11.57
N ASN A 47 -13.95 20.48 -12.81
CA ASN A 47 -12.66 21.00 -13.26
C ASN A 47 -12.67 22.51 -13.60
N GLN A 48 -13.82 23.19 -13.50
CA GLN A 48 -13.99 24.59 -13.90
C GLN A 48 -13.68 25.60 -12.80
N ASN A 49 -13.43 25.15 -11.55
CA ASN A 49 -12.95 26.01 -10.47
C ASN A 49 -11.44 26.30 -10.60
N THR A 50 -10.99 26.70 -11.79
CA THR A 50 -9.59 27.03 -12.09
C THR A 50 -9.17 28.39 -11.52
N GLY A 51 -10.10 29.18 -10.99
CA GLY A 51 -9.84 30.52 -10.44
C GLY A 51 -9.44 30.56 -8.97
N CYS A 52 -9.60 29.47 -8.22
CA CYS A 52 -9.22 29.40 -6.82
C CYS A 52 -7.86 28.72 -6.70
N GLU A 53 -6.81 29.49 -6.45
CA GLU A 53 -5.50 28.94 -6.12
C GLU A 53 -5.62 28.12 -4.83
N ALA A 54 -5.28 26.83 -4.91
CA ALA A 54 -5.33 25.96 -3.75
C ALA A 54 -4.26 26.40 -2.73
N ASP A 55 -4.59 26.34 -1.45
CA ASP A 55 -3.63 26.65 -0.38
C ASP A 55 -2.38 25.76 -0.54
N PRO A 56 -1.18 26.35 -0.75
CA PRO A 56 0.04 25.59 -0.99
C PRO A 56 0.38 24.67 0.19
N THR A 57 0.01 25.03 1.41
CA THR A 57 0.28 24.20 2.61
C THR A 57 -0.54 22.92 2.60
N VAL A 58 -1.83 23.03 2.24
CA VAL A 58 -2.76 21.90 2.09
C VAL A 58 -2.29 20.99 0.97
N MET A 59 -1.87 21.57 -0.17
CA MET A 59 -1.35 20.80 -1.29
C MET A 59 -0.07 20.03 -0.92
N GLN A 60 0.87 20.69 -0.22
CA GLN A 60 2.09 20.04 0.26
C GLN A 60 1.77 18.89 1.23
N ASN A 61 0.82 19.07 2.15
CA ASN A 61 0.40 18.02 3.07
C ASN A 61 -0.24 16.82 2.35
N ILE A 62 -1.09 17.07 1.35
CA ILE A 62 -1.68 16.01 0.51
C ILE A 62 -0.58 15.26 -0.23
N GLN A 63 0.38 15.97 -0.83
CA GLN A 63 1.51 15.37 -1.53
C GLN A 63 2.34 14.52 -0.56
N ARG A 64 2.67 15.04 0.62
CA ARG A 64 3.42 14.33 1.67
C ARG A 64 2.75 13.04 2.07
N VAL A 65 1.43 13.05 2.25
CA VAL A 65 0.69 11.84 2.65
C VAL A 65 0.65 10.82 1.53
N LYS A 66 0.46 11.25 0.28
CA LYS A 66 0.26 10.38 -0.88
C LYS A 66 1.54 9.79 -1.45
N TYR A 67 2.63 10.57 -1.50
CA TYR A 67 3.84 10.20 -2.22
C TYR A 67 5.00 9.82 -1.30
N ASP A 68 5.13 10.41 -0.12
CA ASP A 68 6.28 10.13 0.73
C ASP A 68 6.24 8.69 1.27
N THR A 69 7.41 8.07 1.20
CA THR A 69 7.67 6.76 1.76
C THR A 69 7.75 6.82 3.29
N PRO A 70 7.55 5.70 4.01
CA PRO A 70 7.67 5.68 5.48
C PRO A 70 8.99 6.28 6.00
N ARG A 71 10.10 6.08 5.28
CA ARG A 71 11.43 6.56 5.65
C ARG A 71 11.61 8.07 5.50
N GLU A 72 10.86 8.70 4.60
CA GLU A 72 10.83 10.16 4.48
C GLU A 72 9.91 10.78 5.55
N LYS A 73 8.84 10.06 5.92
CA LYS A 73 7.86 10.53 6.92
C LYS A 73 8.36 10.44 8.36
N TYR A 74 9.19 9.44 8.68
CA TYR A 74 9.60 9.12 10.05
C TYR A 74 11.11 8.89 10.13
N ALA A 75 11.72 9.32 11.24
CA ALA A 75 13.16 9.10 11.47
C ALA A 75 13.50 7.63 11.77
N TRP A 76 12.54 6.88 12.33
CA TRP A 76 12.68 5.49 12.75
C TRP A 76 11.42 4.69 12.38
N PRO A 77 11.52 3.36 12.18
CA PRO A 77 10.38 2.53 11.83
C PRO A 77 9.40 2.51 13.01
N ILE A 78 8.11 2.68 12.69
CA ILE A 78 7.04 2.70 13.71
C ILE A 78 6.53 1.28 14.00
N THR A 79 6.56 0.40 12.99
CA THR A 79 6.06 -0.97 13.10
C THR A 79 7.15 -1.99 12.77
N GLU A 80 7.05 -3.20 13.34
CA GLU A 80 8.00 -4.29 13.06
C GLU A 80 8.07 -4.63 11.58
N ASN A 81 6.95 -4.56 10.87
CA ASN A 81 6.92 -4.79 9.42
C ASN A 81 7.76 -3.76 8.65
N GLN A 82 7.85 -2.52 9.13
CA GLN A 82 8.70 -1.49 8.51
C GLN A 82 10.19 -1.77 8.77
N CYS A 83 10.55 -2.38 9.90
CA CYS A 83 11.94 -2.69 10.24
C CYS A 83 12.63 -3.54 9.16
N TYR A 84 11.93 -4.50 8.57
CA TYR A 84 12.49 -5.38 7.53
C TYR A 84 13.03 -4.62 6.31
N GLY A 85 12.38 -3.52 5.92
CA GLY A 85 12.75 -2.71 4.75
C GLY A 85 13.43 -1.39 5.10
N TRP A 86 13.65 -1.10 6.39
CA TRP A 86 14.13 0.21 6.83
C TRP A 86 15.60 0.44 6.48
N PHE A 87 16.40 -0.62 6.60
CA PHE A 87 17.83 -0.62 6.31
C PHE A 87 18.06 -1.37 5.00
N PRO A 88 18.17 -0.67 3.85
CA PRO A 88 18.35 -1.32 2.54
C PRO A 88 19.77 -1.86 2.36
N GLU A 89 20.72 -1.33 3.13
CA GLU A 89 22.11 -1.78 3.09
C GLU A 89 22.23 -3.07 3.89
N PRO A 90 22.80 -4.14 3.30
CA PRO A 90 23.01 -5.38 4.01
C PRO A 90 24.04 -5.16 5.12
N LEU A 91 23.87 -5.85 6.25
CA LEU A 91 24.81 -5.80 7.38
C LEU A 91 26.24 -6.16 6.97
N VAL A 92 26.38 -7.04 5.99
CA VAL A 92 27.66 -7.41 5.37
C VAL A 92 27.61 -6.98 3.91
N SER A 93 28.63 -6.24 3.48
CA SER A 93 28.78 -5.85 2.08
C SER A 93 28.81 -7.08 1.19
N LEU A 94 27.81 -7.23 0.32
CA LEU A 94 27.76 -8.33 -0.64
C LEU A 94 28.56 -7.96 -1.89
N ASP A 95 29.76 -8.52 -2.04
CA ASP A 95 30.47 -8.47 -3.31
C ASP A 95 29.89 -9.53 -4.26
N ARG A 96 29.24 -9.06 -5.33
CA ARG A 96 28.66 -9.95 -6.36
C ARG A 96 29.73 -10.57 -7.26
N ASN A 97 30.97 -10.09 -7.21
CA ASN A 97 32.10 -10.66 -7.93
C ASN A 97 32.84 -11.73 -7.10
N ASP A 98 32.58 -11.81 -5.79
CA ASP A 98 33.22 -12.82 -4.95
C ASP A 98 32.60 -14.20 -5.20
N THR A 99 33.31 -15.00 -5.98
CA THR A 99 32.95 -16.38 -6.31
C THR A 99 32.99 -17.31 -5.10
N ARG A 100 33.46 -16.90 -3.92
CA ARG A 100 33.41 -17.73 -2.71
C ARG A 100 32.01 -17.73 -2.10
N PHE A 101 31.35 -16.58 -2.08
CA PHE A 101 30.07 -16.38 -1.39
C PHE A 101 28.88 -16.14 -2.32
N HIS A 102 29.09 -15.71 -3.57
CA HIS A 102 28.01 -15.39 -4.50
C HIS A 102 27.83 -16.45 -5.60
N HIS A 103 26.93 -17.41 -5.35
CA HIS A 103 26.62 -18.52 -6.29
C HIS A 103 25.16 -18.50 -6.79
N PRO A 104 24.73 -17.46 -7.53
CA PRO A 104 23.36 -17.42 -8.04
C PRO A 104 23.17 -18.51 -9.11
N LYS A 105 22.22 -19.42 -8.89
CA LYS A 105 21.79 -20.36 -9.93
C LYS A 105 21.04 -19.60 -11.01
N LYS A 106 21.64 -19.48 -12.20
CA LYS A 106 21.05 -18.78 -13.35
C LYS A 106 19.92 -19.57 -14.02
N SER A 107 19.99 -20.90 -13.97
CA SER A 107 18.99 -21.78 -14.54
C SER A 107 19.16 -23.19 -14.00
N THR A 108 18.08 -23.96 -14.07
CA THR A 108 18.05 -25.40 -13.80
C THR A 108 18.04 -26.17 -15.10
N ASP A 109 18.45 -27.44 -15.08
CA ASP A 109 18.50 -28.27 -16.29
C ASP A 109 17.13 -28.46 -16.94
N PHE A 110 16.07 -28.56 -16.13
CA PHE A 110 14.69 -28.57 -16.62
C PHE A 110 14.36 -27.33 -17.47
N VAL A 111 14.57 -26.13 -16.91
CA VAL A 111 14.36 -24.86 -17.64
C VAL A 111 15.20 -24.77 -18.91
N LYS A 112 16.47 -25.22 -18.89
CA LYS A 112 17.31 -25.25 -20.09
C LYS A 112 16.76 -26.20 -21.16
N HIS A 113 16.28 -27.37 -20.75
CA HIS A 113 15.68 -28.36 -21.64
C HIS A 113 14.39 -27.83 -22.28
N GLU A 114 13.49 -27.26 -21.50
CA GLU A 114 12.24 -26.68 -22.00
C GLU A 114 12.48 -25.49 -22.94
N LEU A 115 13.41 -24.59 -22.60
CA LEU A 115 13.78 -23.49 -23.50
C LEU A 115 14.33 -24.00 -24.84
N ARG A 116 15.11 -25.09 -24.81
CA ARG A 116 15.61 -25.73 -26.02
C ARG A 116 14.47 -26.32 -26.85
N LEU A 117 13.55 -27.05 -26.23
CA LEU A 117 12.36 -27.57 -26.91
C LEU A 117 11.53 -26.46 -27.55
N GLN A 118 11.31 -25.35 -26.86
CA GLN A 118 10.58 -24.20 -27.41
C GLN A 118 11.30 -23.54 -28.59
N MET A 119 12.62 -23.40 -28.52
CA MET A 119 13.42 -22.90 -29.64
C MET A 119 13.35 -23.84 -30.85
N ASP A 120 13.48 -25.15 -30.62
CA ASP A 120 13.36 -26.16 -31.65
C ASP A 120 11.94 -26.15 -32.28
N GLU A 121 10.88 -26.14 -31.46
CA GLU A 121 9.49 -26.01 -31.93
C GLU A 121 9.20 -24.72 -32.69
N SER A 122 9.87 -23.60 -32.35
CA SER A 122 9.72 -22.34 -33.07
C SER A 122 10.42 -22.33 -34.42
N THR A 123 11.42 -23.20 -34.61
CA THR A 123 12.22 -23.32 -35.83
C THR A 123 11.50 -24.15 -36.90
N PHE A 124 10.68 -25.12 -36.48
CA PHE A 124 9.87 -25.92 -37.41
C PHE A 124 8.53 -25.24 -37.70
N PRO A 125 8.08 -25.21 -38.98
CA PRO A 125 6.74 -24.74 -39.29
C PRO A 125 5.73 -25.66 -38.60
N LYS A 126 4.95 -25.11 -37.65
CA LYS A 126 3.86 -25.84 -36.98
C LYS A 126 2.85 -26.29 -38.02
N VAL A 127 2.94 -27.54 -38.45
CA VAL A 127 1.95 -28.15 -39.36
C VAL A 127 0.63 -28.14 -38.61
N LYS A 128 -0.34 -27.36 -39.08
CA LYS A 128 -1.70 -27.37 -38.52
C LYS A 128 -2.22 -28.80 -38.62
N PHE A 129 -2.77 -29.31 -37.53
CA PHE A 129 -3.37 -30.64 -37.51
C PHE A 129 -4.45 -30.74 -38.61
N THR A 130 -4.21 -31.55 -39.63
CA THR A 130 -5.12 -31.79 -40.76
C THR A 130 -6.01 -33.02 -40.55
N GLY A 131 -5.92 -33.66 -39.38
CA GLY A 131 -6.68 -34.87 -39.06
C GLY A 131 -8.18 -34.61 -38.88
N ILE A 132 -8.93 -35.70 -38.77
CA ILE A 132 -10.38 -35.67 -38.58
C ILE A 132 -10.68 -35.01 -37.22
N PRO A 133 -11.52 -33.97 -37.15
CA PRO A 133 -11.86 -33.32 -35.89
C PRO A 133 -12.54 -34.32 -34.95
N PHE A 134 -12.13 -34.30 -33.69
CA PHE A 134 -12.73 -35.15 -32.66
C PHE A 134 -14.21 -34.78 -32.53
N LYS A 135 -15.10 -35.76 -32.74
CA LYS A 135 -16.51 -35.59 -32.41
C LYS A 135 -16.64 -35.69 -30.90
N VAL A 136 -16.96 -34.57 -30.24
CA VAL A 136 -17.41 -34.57 -28.85
C VAL A 136 -18.80 -35.22 -28.86
N GLN A 137 -18.93 -36.36 -28.18
CA GLN A 137 -20.22 -37.01 -27.94
C GLN A 137 -21.04 -36.23 -26.92
#